data_AF-A0A3D3K059-F1
#
_entry.id   AF-A0A3D3K059-F1
#
_cell.length_a   1.000
_cell.length_b   1.000
_cell.length_c   1.000
_cell.angle_alpha   90.00
_cell.angle_beta   90.00
_cell.angle_gamma   90.00
#
_symmetry.space_group_name_H-M   'P 1'
#
loop_
_entity.id
_entity.type
_entity.pdbx_description
1 polymer ?
#
loop_
_entity_poly.entity_id
_entity_poly.type
_entity_poly.pdbx_seq_one_letter_code
_entity_poly.pdbx_strand_id
1 'polypeptide(L)'
;MKSDIPKQKEGAFSDTVSSIKFENETQAIEHFTVVRKRFLDVNSWELFAGEEKASFSLTDANGNFLLDHPAVGNFIKIKIPGLHNPTG
;
A
#
# COMPACT_ATOMS: atom_id res chain seq x y z
N MET A 1 -15.78 28.64 -30.82
CA MET A 1 -14.60 27.84 -30.45
C MET A 1 -15.02 26.93 -29.30
N LYS A 2 -15.10 25.63 -29.54
CA LYS A 2 -15.48 24.63 -28.52
C LYS A 2 -14.16 24.20 -27.86
N SER A 3 -13.95 24.59 -26.62
CA SER A 3 -12.76 24.17 -25.86
C SER A 3 -12.94 22.70 -25.49
N ASP A 4 -12.24 21.81 -26.18
CA ASP A 4 -12.14 20.37 -25.86
C ASP A 4 -11.28 20.14 -24.59
N ILE A 5 -11.47 20.95 -23.56
CA ILE A 5 -10.80 20.80 -22.27
C ILE A 5 -11.62 19.82 -21.44
N PRO A 6 -11.06 18.67 -21.03
CA PRO A 6 -11.76 17.72 -20.17
C PRO A 6 -12.21 18.42 -18.89
N LYS A 7 -13.47 18.19 -18.49
CA LYS A 7 -13.97 18.69 -17.21
C LYS A 7 -13.18 18.05 -16.08
N GLN A 8 -12.76 18.87 -15.11
CA GLN A 8 -12.18 18.38 -13.85
C GLN A 8 -13.13 17.37 -13.21
N LYS A 9 -12.58 16.23 -12.77
CA LYS A 9 -13.29 15.25 -11.95
C LYS A 9 -12.59 15.16 -10.61
N GLU A 10 -13.36 15.10 -9.54
CA GLU A 10 -12.83 14.77 -8.22
C GLU A 10 -12.41 13.29 -8.18
N GLY A 11 -11.37 12.99 -7.41
CA GLY A 11 -10.85 11.64 -7.26
C GLY A 11 -11.83 10.72 -6.53
N ALA A 12 -11.65 9.40 -6.70
CA ALA A 12 -12.35 8.41 -5.91
C ALA A 12 -11.64 8.15 -4.58
N PHE A 13 -12.39 7.85 -3.52
CA PHE A 13 -11.89 7.39 -2.24
C PHE A 13 -12.38 5.95 -2.00
N SER A 14 -11.54 5.13 -1.37
CA SER A 14 -11.90 3.78 -0.94
C SER A 14 -11.48 3.60 0.52
N ASP A 15 -12.38 3.05 1.32
CA ASP A 15 -12.09 2.59 2.68
C ASP A 15 -12.23 1.05 2.69
N THR A 16 -11.17 0.36 3.07
CA THR A 16 -11.10 -1.10 3.03
C THR A 16 -10.88 -1.65 4.44
N VAL A 17 -11.84 -2.43 4.92
CA VAL A 17 -11.82 -3.03 6.25
C VAL A 17 -11.94 -4.55 6.13
N SER A 18 -11.16 -5.28 6.93
CA SER A 18 -11.23 -6.73 7.06
C SER A 18 -11.27 -7.12 8.55
N SER A 19 -12.02 -8.17 8.87
CA SER A 19 -12.16 -8.70 10.23
C SER A 19 -12.26 -10.22 10.21
N ILE A 20 -11.66 -10.87 11.20
CA ILE A 20 -11.62 -12.32 11.36
C ILE A 20 -11.85 -12.67 12.84
N LYS A 21 -12.57 -13.77 13.09
CA LYS A 21 -12.83 -14.29 14.43
C LYS A 21 -12.03 -15.57 14.66
N PHE A 22 -11.49 -15.71 15.86
CA PHE A 22 -10.77 -16.90 16.32
C PHE A 22 -11.51 -17.55 17.49
N GLU A 23 -11.26 -18.84 17.70
CA GLU A 23 -11.92 -19.63 18.74
C GLU A 23 -11.47 -19.26 20.16
N ASN A 24 -10.23 -18.78 20.30
CA ASN A 24 -9.64 -18.40 21.57
C ASN A 24 -8.70 -17.19 21.42
N GLU A 25 -8.41 -16.59 22.56
CA GLU A 25 -7.56 -15.39 22.67
C GLU A 25 -6.13 -15.65 22.18
N THR A 26 -5.56 -16.82 22.48
CA THR A 26 -4.20 -17.17 22.07
C THR A 26 -4.04 -17.13 20.54
N GLN A 27 -4.95 -17.78 19.80
CA GLN A 27 -4.95 -17.75 18.33
C GLN A 27 -5.11 -16.33 17.80
N ALA A 28 -5.95 -15.50 18.43
CA ALA A 28 -6.13 -14.11 18.03
C ALA A 28 -4.85 -13.29 18.22
N ILE A 29 -4.16 -13.46 19.35
CA ILE A 29 -2.89 -12.76 19.66
C ILE A 29 -1.79 -13.19 18.69
N GLU A 30 -1.66 -14.49 18.42
CA GLU A 30 -0.69 -15.02 17.47
C GLU A 30 -0.92 -14.46 16.06
N HIS A 31 -2.17 -14.49 15.59
CA HIS A 31 -2.52 -13.96 14.28
C HIS A 31 -2.28 -12.44 14.20
N PHE A 32 -2.69 -11.69 15.22
CA PHE A 32 -2.47 -10.25 15.29
C PHE A 32 -0.97 -9.91 15.23
N THR A 33 -0.13 -10.66 15.94
CA THR A 33 1.33 -10.44 15.94
C THR A 33 1.91 -10.61 14.54
N VAL A 34 1.46 -11.64 13.81
CA VAL A 34 1.88 -11.87 12.41
C VAL A 34 1.43 -10.73 11.50
N VAL A 35 0.15 -10.37 11.54
CA VAL A 35 -0.40 -9.31 10.67
C VAL A 35 0.23 -7.95 10.99
N ARG A 36 0.41 -7.61 12.27
CA ARG A 36 1.10 -6.39 12.70
C ARG A 36 2.52 -6.32 12.15
N LYS A 37 3.27 -7.42 12.21
CA LYS A 37 4.63 -7.48 11.65
C LYS A 37 4.62 -7.21 10.14
N ARG A 38 3.73 -7.88 9.40
CA ARG A 38 3.60 -7.67 7.94
C ARG A 38 3.17 -6.25 7.60
N PHE A 39 2.24 -5.69 8.37
CA PHE A 39 1.74 -4.34 8.17
C PHE A 39 2.84 -3.28 8.35
N LEU A 40 3.71 -3.45 9.35
CA LEU A 40 4.82 -2.52 9.59
C LEU A 40 6.02 -2.75 8.67
N ASP A 41 6.07 -3.87 7.95
CA ASP A 41 7.14 -4.19 7.00
C ASP A 41 6.83 -3.66 5.59
N VAL A 42 6.77 -2.33 5.47
CA VAL A 42 6.37 -1.61 4.25
C VAL A 42 7.19 -2.03 3.02
N ASN A 43 8.49 -2.24 3.20
CA ASN A 43 9.40 -2.63 2.12
C ASN A 43 9.07 -4.01 1.53
N SER A 44 8.34 -4.85 2.27
CA SER A 44 7.98 -6.21 1.87
C SER A 44 6.52 -6.34 1.43
N TRP A 45 5.77 -5.24 1.34
CA TRP A 45 4.34 -5.28 0.97
C TRP A 45 4.07 -5.92 -0.39
N GLU A 46 5.02 -5.82 -1.33
CA GLU A 46 4.91 -6.48 -2.64
C GLU A 46 4.81 -8.02 -2.53
N LEU A 47 5.33 -8.61 -1.44
CA LEU A 47 5.23 -10.05 -1.18
C LEU A 47 3.85 -10.46 -0.65
N PHE A 48 3.07 -9.50 -0.15
CA PHE A 48 1.74 -9.74 0.44
C PHE A 48 0.59 -9.29 -0.47
N ALA A 49 0.84 -8.42 -1.45
CA ALA A 49 -0.17 -7.74 -2.26
C ALA A 49 -0.80 -8.58 -3.41
N GLY A 50 -0.37 -9.83 -3.60
CA GLY A 50 -0.93 -10.72 -4.63
C GLY A 50 -0.30 -10.53 -6.01
N GLU A 51 -1.08 -10.74 -7.08
CA GLU A 51 -0.56 -10.77 -8.47
C GLU A 51 -0.18 -9.38 -9.02
N GLU A 52 -0.76 -8.31 -8.48
CA GLU A 52 -0.50 -6.92 -8.87
C GLU A 52 0.86 -6.45 -8.32
N LYS A 53 1.89 -6.45 -9.16
CA LYS A 53 3.28 -6.20 -8.74
C LYS A 53 3.63 -4.72 -8.62
N ALA A 54 3.03 -4.02 -7.66
CA ALA A 54 3.56 -2.73 -7.21
C ALA A 54 4.71 -2.97 -6.22
N SER A 55 5.80 -2.21 -6.35
CA SER A 55 6.89 -2.23 -5.37
C SER A 55 6.72 -1.12 -4.35
N PHE A 56 6.96 -1.43 -3.10
CA PHE A 56 6.79 -0.52 -1.97
C PHE A 56 8.13 -0.26 -1.31
N SER A 57 8.36 0.98 -0.88
CA SER A 57 9.55 1.35 -0.14
C SER A 57 9.25 2.43 0.88
N LEU A 58 9.82 2.31 2.07
CA LEU A 58 9.78 3.32 3.12
C LEU A 58 10.90 4.33 2.87
N THR A 59 10.58 5.62 2.97
CA THR A 59 11.56 6.69 2.82
C THR A 59 11.46 7.74 3.93
N ASP A 60 12.55 8.45 4.17
CA ASP A 60 12.53 9.66 4.99
C ASP A 60 11.89 10.84 4.23
N ALA A 61 11.84 12.01 4.87
CA ALA A 61 11.32 13.25 4.26
C ALA A 61 12.14 13.76 3.06
N ASN A 62 13.37 13.29 2.90
CA ASN A 62 14.23 13.63 1.78
C ASN A 62 14.13 12.59 0.64
N GLY A 63 13.34 11.53 0.82
CA GLY A 63 13.18 10.44 -0.14
C GLY A 63 14.27 9.36 -0.06
N ASN A 64 15.09 9.36 1.00
CA ASN A 64 16.10 8.31 1.22
C ASN A 64 15.45 7.05 1.74
N PHE A 65 15.90 5.89 1.25
CA PHE A 65 15.39 4.58 1.65
C PHE A 65 15.66 4.27 3.13
N LEU A 66 14.68 3.67 3.79
CA LEU A 66 14.75 3.26 5.20
C LEU A 66 14.50 1.75 5.36
N LEU A 67 15.31 1.09 6.19
CA LEU A 67 15.18 -0.33 6.55
C LEU A 67 14.46 -0.56 7.89
N ASP A 68 14.06 0.52 8.57
CA ASP A 68 13.40 0.46 9.89
C ASP A 68 11.86 0.44 9.76
N HIS A 69 11.17 0.32 10.89
CA HIS A 69 9.71 0.45 10.94
C HIS A 69 9.24 1.87 10.57
N PRO A 70 8.05 2.01 9.95
CA PRO A 70 7.47 3.30 9.63
C PRO A 70 7.22 4.10 10.92
N ALA A 71 7.66 5.36 10.90
CA ALA A 71 7.44 6.32 11.97
C ALA A 71 6.74 7.58 11.41
N VAL A 72 6.19 8.39 12.30
CA VAL A 72 5.59 9.67 11.94
C VAL A 72 6.66 10.55 11.27
N GLY A 73 6.37 11.03 10.06
CA GLY A 73 7.31 11.80 9.23
C GLY A 73 8.01 10.98 8.15
N ASN A 74 7.87 9.66 8.13
CA ASN A 74 8.29 8.83 7.01
C ASN A 74 7.23 8.84 5.89
N PHE A 75 7.66 8.51 4.68
CA PHE A 75 6.84 8.46 3.48
C PHE A 75 6.86 7.06 2.87
N ILE A 76 5.76 6.69 2.19
CA ILE A 76 5.68 5.44 1.44
C ILE A 76 5.78 5.78 -0.04
N LYS A 77 6.80 5.22 -0.70
CA LYS A 77 6.97 5.31 -2.14
C LYS A 77 6.44 4.04 -2.79
N ILE A 78 5.46 4.22 -3.67
CA ILE A 78 4.83 3.15 -4.43
C ILE A 78 5.29 3.27 -5.89
N LYS A 79 5.96 2.23 -6.39
CA LYS A 79 6.30 2.11 -7.81
C LYS A 79 5.26 1.22 -8.47
N ILE A 80 4.34 1.86 -9.19
CA ILE A 80 3.30 1.16 -9.96
C ILE A 80 3.91 0.74 -11.31
N PRO A 81 3.84 -0.55 -11.69
CA PRO A 81 4.29 -0.99 -13.00
C PRO A 81 3.45 -0.31 -14.08
N GLY A 82 4.08 0.07 -15.19
CA GLY A 82 3.34 0.60 -16.33
C GLY A 82 2.36 -0.45 -16.85
N LEU A 83 1.07 -0.10 -16.95
CA LEU A 83 0.09 -0.90 -17.66
C LEU A 83 0.55 -1.01 -19.12
N HIS A 84 0.79 -2.23 -19.61
CA HIS A 84 1.05 -2.44 -21.02
C HIS A 84 -0.24 -2.06 -21.77
N ASN A 85 -0.22 -0.94 -22.49
CA ASN A 85 -1.33 -0.58 -23.37
C ASN A 85 -1.06 -1.23 -24.74
N PRO A 86 -1.78 -2.29 -25.14
CA PRO A 86 -1.53 -2.99 -26.41
C PRO A 86 -2.01 -2.20 -27.64
N THR A 87 -2.58 -1.01 -27.48
CA THR A 87 -3.21 -0.22 -28.55
C THR A 87 -2.43 1.03 -28.96
N GLY A 88 -1.11 1.02 -28.78
CA GLY A 88 -0.21 2.06 -29.30
C GLY A 88 -0.13 2.07 -30.82
#